data_AF-A0A920G1M0-F1
#
_entry.id   AF-A0A920G1M0-F1
#
_cell.length_a   1.000
_cell.length_b   1.000
_cell.length_c   1.000
_cell.angle_alpha   90.00
_cell.angle_beta   90.00
_cell.angle_gamma   90.00
#
_symmetry.space_group_name_H-M   'P 1'
#
loop_
_entity.id
_entity.type
_entity.pdbx_description
1 polymer ?
#
loop_
_entity_poly.entity_id
_entity_poly.type
_entity_poly.pdbx_seq_one_letter_code
_entity_poly.pdbx_strand_id
1 'polypeptide(L)'
;MTFDRAVGRFEFDQGLMRIPDFSIEGSGGYFNFTSDVDLLNETLNGELVVTLPLVENIPWVAALAGGLPVAAGTYLVSKVFEDQVNQLSSGVYSVSGSLEEPEVVFERVFDAKTRMSPTEAQGSSDAESASSVK
;
A
#
# COMPACT_ATOMS: atom_id res chain seq x y z
N MET A 1 -19.44 1.00 -8.35
CA MET A 1 -18.12 1.59 -8.09
C MET A 1 -17.89 2.70 -9.10
N THR A 2 -17.43 3.85 -8.65
CA THR A 2 -17.01 4.96 -9.51
C THR A 2 -15.51 5.14 -9.36
N PHE A 3 -14.84 5.44 -10.47
CA PHE A 3 -13.44 5.84 -10.47
C PHE A 3 -13.36 7.34 -10.76
N ASP A 4 -12.37 7.99 -10.18
CA ASP A 4 -12.08 9.40 -10.42
C ASP A 4 -10.96 9.55 -11.46
N ARG A 5 -9.99 8.61 -11.44
CA ARG A 5 -8.83 8.63 -12.34
C ARG A 5 -8.33 7.23 -12.66
N ALA A 6 -7.90 7.04 -13.91
CA ALA A 6 -7.19 5.85 -14.35
C ALA A 6 -6.01 6.27 -15.24
N VAL A 7 -4.81 5.84 -14.89
CA VAL A 7 -3.58 6.17 -15.63
C VAL A 7 -2.68 4.96 -15.68
N GLY A 8 -2.15 4.66 -16.85
CA GLY A 8 -1.11 3.66 -16.97
C GLY A 8 -0.33 3.77 -18.26
N ARG A 9 0.65 2.89 -18.37
CA ARG A 9 1.50 2.73 -19.53
C ARG A 9 1.38 1.31 -20.05
N PHE A 10 1.35 1.19 -21.36
CA PHE A 10 1.30 -0.09 -22.06
C PHE A 10 2.39 -0.06 -23.12
N GLU A 11 3.33 -0.98 -23.01
CA GLU A 11 4.46 -1.13 -23.92
C GLU A 11 4.21 -2.38 -24.75
N PHE A 12 4.29 -2.25 -26.07
CA PHE A 12 4.00 -3.33 -26.99
C PHE A 12 5.23 -3.65 -27.81
N ASP A 13 5.61 -4.92 -27.84
CA ASP A 13 6.71 -5.40 -28.67
C ASP A 13 6.42 -6.81 -29.19
N GLN A 14 6.22 -6.92 -30.52
CA GLN A 14 6.08 -8.18 -31.25
C GLN A 14 5.19 -9.26 -30.58
N GLY A 15 4.00 -8.88 -30.09
CA GLY A 15 3.06 -9.82 -29.47
C GLY A 15 3.26 -9.99 -27.95
N LEU A 16 4.27 -9.36 -27.37
CA LEU A 16 4.38 -9.15 -25.93
C LEU A 16 3.83 -7.77 -25.59
N MET A 17 3.03 -7.69 -24.53
CA MET A 17 2.59 -6.43 -23.94
C MET A 17 3.07 -6.38 -22.49
N ARG A 18 3.71 -5.28 -22.12
CA ARG A 18 4.09 -5.00 -20.74
C ARG A 18 3.26 -3.86 -20.18
N ILE A 19 2.76 -4.07 -18.98
CA ILE A 19 2.04 -3.10 -18.17
C ILE A 19 2.94 -2.79 -16.98
N PRO A 20 3.90 -1.85 -17.09
CA PRO A 20 4.81 -1.54 -15.99
C PRO A 20 4.13 -0.77 -14.86
N ASP A 21 3.03 -0.08 -15.15
CA ASP A 21 2.24 0.65 -14.15
C ASP A 21 0.85 0.94 -14.74
N PHE A 22 -0.20 0.41 -14.10
CA PHE A 22 -1.58 0.79 -14.35
C PHE A 22 -2.30 1.03 -13.03
N SER A 23 -2.67 2.29 -12.79
CA SER A 23 -3.27 2.78 -11.55
C SER A 23 -4.72 3.21 -11.77
N ILE A 24 -5.59 2.86 -10.81
CA ILE A 24 -6.97 3.34 -10.74
C ILE A 24 -7.21 3.93 -9.36
N GLU A 25 -7.70 5.16 -9.33
CA GLU A 25 -8.11 5.89 -8.13
C GLU A 25 -9.65 5.98 -8.13
N GLY A 26 -10.29 5.56 -7.05
CA GLY A 26 -11.74 5.70 -6.90
C GLY A 26 -12.16 5.88 -5.47
N SER A 27 -13.46 6.16 -5.28
CA SER A 27 -14.03 6.47 -3.96
C SER A 27 -13.92 5.33 -2.93
N GLY A 28 -13.64 4.11 -3.39
CA GLY A 28 -13.51 2.91 -2.55
C GLY A 28 -12.08 2.44 -2.29
N GLY A 29 -11.06 3.10 -2.87
CA GLY A 29 -9.67 2.71 -2.72
C GLY A 29 -8.82 2.93 -3.97
N TYR A 30 -7.55 2.56 -3.85
CA TYR A 30 -6.54 2.66 -4.90
C TYR A 30 -6.15 1.28 -5.39
N PHE A 31 -5.99 1.13 -6.70
CA PHE A 31 -5.58 -0.11 -7.35
C PHE A 31 -4.34 0.16 -8.18
N ASN A 32 -3.34 -0.72 -8.10
CA ASN A 32 -2.17 -0.69 -8.95
C ASN A 32 -1.92 -2.08 -9.55
N PHE A 33 -1.75 -2.17 -10.85
CA PHE A 33 -1.56 -3.41 -11.58
C PHE A 33 -0.29 -3.34 -12.43
N THR A 34 0.55 -4.37 -12.31
CA THR A 34 1.74 -4.57 -13.14
C THR A 34 1.67 -5.95 -13.77
N SER A 35 1.97 -6.09 -15.05
CA SER A 35 1.92 -7.40 -15.72
C SER A 35 2.81 -7.49 -16.96
N ASP A 36 3.29 -8.69 -17.24
CA ASP A 36 3.77 -9.11 -18.55
C ASP A 36 2.72 -10.02 -19.20
N VAL A 37 2.35 -9.70 -20.44
CA VAL A 37 1.28 -10.35 -21.20
C VAL A 37 1.85 -10.88 -22.50
N ASP A 38 1.63 -12.16 -22.75
CA ASP A 38 1.88 -12.80 -24.04
C ASP A 38 0.57 -12.84 -24.83
N LEU A 39 0.45 -11.98 -25.84
CA LEU A 39 -0.73 -11.86 -26.69
C LEU A 39 -0.82 -12.98 -27.73
N LEU A 40 0.28 -13.71 -27.99
CA LEU A 40 0.28 -14.82 -28.95
C LEU A 40 -0.22 -16.09 -28.28
N ASN A 41 0.19 -16.31 -27.02
CA ASN A 41 -0.26 -17.44 -26.21
C ASN A 41 -1.49 -17.10 -25.34
N GLU A 42 -1.96 -15.86 -25.41
CA GLU A 42 -3.10 -15.35 -24.64
C GLU A 42 -2.97 -15.62 -23.13
N THR A 43 -1.79 -15.33 -22.58
CA THR A 43 -1.50 -15.51 -21.16
C THR A 43 -0.99 -14.22 -20.52
N LEU A 44 -1.18 -14.11 -19.21
CA LEU A 44 -0.66 -13.01 -18.41
C LEU A 44 -0.02 -13.51 -17.13
N ASN A 45 0.91 -12.73 -16.61
CA ASN A 45 1.42 -12.85 -15.26
C ASN A 45 1.63 -11.45 -14.69
N GLY A 46 1.06 -11.18 -13.52
CA GLY A 46 1.07 -9.85 -12.93
C GLY A 46 0.78 -9.83 -11.44
N GLU A 47 0.89 -8.64 -10.87
CA GLU A 47 0.60 -8.33 -9.48
C GLU A 47 -0.45 -7.21 -9.43
N LEU A 48 -1.50 -7.44 -8.64
CA LEU A 48 -2.53 -6.45 -8.31
C LEU A 48 -2.39 -6.05 -6.84
N VAL A 49 -2.15 -4.77 -6.60
CA VAL A 49 -2.14 -4.16 -5.27
C VAL A 49 -3.41 -3.36 -5.07
N VAL A 50 -4.13 -3.64 -3.98
CA VAL A 50 -5.38 -2.97 -3.61
C VAL A 50 -5.19 -2.28 -2.26
N THR A 51 -5.21 -0.96 -2.24
CA THR A 51 -5.11 -0.17 -1.02
C THR A 51 -6.47 0.39 -0.64
N LEU A 52 -6.99 -0.07 0.50
CA LEU A 52 -8.26 0.39 1.04
C LEU A 52 -8.04 1.42 2.16
N PRO A 53 -8.82 2.50 2.20
CA PRO A 53 -8.90 3.33 3.39
C PRO A 53 -9.64 2.53 4.47
N LEU A 54 -8.91 1.94 5.42
CA LEU A 54 -9.58 1.45 6.62
C LEU A 54 -10.08 2.68 7.37
N VAL A 55 -11.41 2.79 7.49
CA VAL A 55 -12.01 3.79 8.37
C VAL A 55 -11.79 3.31 9.80
N GLU A 56 -10.65 3.64 10.38
CA GLU A 56 -10.47 3.51 11.81
C GLU A 56 -11.23 4.65 12.49
N ASN A 57 -12.47 4.37 12.85
CA ASN A 57 -13.18 5.19 13.81
C ASN A 57 -13.98 4.26 14.73
N ILE A 58 -13.55 4.12 15.98
CA ILE A 58 -14.05 4.96 17.08
C ILE A 58 -13.36 4.46 18.39
N PRO A 59 -12.96 5.35 19.32
CA PRO A 59 -12.49 5.05 20.68
C PRO A 59 -13.47 4.34 21.66
N TRP A 60 -14.52 3.68 21.18
CA TRP A 60 -15.66 3.24 22.01
C TRP A 60 -15.36 2.02 22.90
N VAL A 61 -14.27 1.29 22.63
CA VAL A 61 -13.88 0.13 23.45
C VAL A 61 -13.40 0.53 24.85
N ALA A 62 -12.95 1.77 25.05
CA ALA A 62 -12.54 2.26 26.37
C ALA A 62 -13.71 2.49 27.34
N ALA A 63 -14.92 2.75 26.83
CA ALA A 63 -16.10 3.06 27.65
C ALA A 63 -16.81 1.81 28.21
N LEU A 64 -16.61 0.62 27.61
CA LEU A 64 -17.35 -0.60 27.98
C LEU A 64 -16.64 -1.49 29.01
N ALA A 65 -15.35 -1.26 29.28
CA ALA A 65 -14.60 -2.00 30.30
C ALA A 65 -14.81 -1.47 31.73
N GLY A 66 -15.36 -0.27 31.89
CA GLY A 66 -15.53 0.41 33.18
C GLY A 66 -17.00 0.53 33.58
N GLY A 67 -17.58 -0.55 34.11
CA GLY A 67 -18.78 -0.41 34.92
C GLY A 67 -18.49 0.49 36.12
N LEU A 68 -19.07 1.70 36.13
CA LEU A 68 -19.29 2.68 37.21
C LEU A 68 -19.13 4.11 36.64
N PRO A 69 -19.98 5.08 37.03
CA PRO A 69 -19.99 6.42 36.46
C PRO A 69 -18.81 7.26 36.96
N VAL A 70 -17.60 7.01 36.44
CA VAL A 70 -16.44 7.89 36.64
C VAL A 70 -16.55 9.05 35.64
N ALA A 71 -17.50 9.93 35.89
CA ALA A 71 -17.80 11.09 35.06
C ALA A 71 -17.15 12.40 35.56
N ALA A 72 -16.11 12.35 36.40
CA ALA A 72 -15.61 13.56 37.08
C ALA A 72 -14.12 13.92 36.85
N GLY A 73 -13.37 13.24 35.97
CA GLY A 73 -11.90 13.36 35.98
C GLY A 73 -11.15 13.77 34.71
N THR A 74 -11.74 13.78 33.51
CA THR A 74 -10.92 13.80 32.29
C THR A 74 -11.48 14.70 31.19
N TYR A 75 -11.37 16.02 31.39
CA TYR A 75 -11.66 17.03 30.37
C TYR A 75 -10.46 17.33 29.43
N LEU A 76 -9.34 16.62 29.55
CA LEU A 76 -8.10 16.87 28.78
C LEU A 76 -7.60 15.65 27.99
N VAL A 77 -8.50 14.96 27.29
CA VAL A 77 -8.12 13.86 26.36
C VAL A 77 -8.74 14.07 24.98
N SER A 78 -9.01 15.32 24.58
CA SER A 78 -9.66 15.61 23.29
C SER A 78 -8.72 16.10 22.19
N LYS A 79 -7.39 16.14 22.41
CA LYS A 79 -6.44 16.71 21.43
C LYS A 79 -5.15 15.93 21.15
N VAL A 80 -4.94 14.79 21.82
CA VAL A 80 -3.70 13.98 21.71
C VAL A 80 -3.94 12.66 20.95
N PHE A 81 -5.13 12.49 20.36
CA PHE A 81 -5.52 11.23 19.72
C PHE A 81 -6.00 11.40 18.27
N GLU A 82 -5.88 12.59 17.68
CA GLU A 82 -6.38 12.87 16.32
C GLU A 82 -5.37 12.50 15.22
N ASP A 83 -4.08 12.34 15.51
CA ASP A 83 -3.05 12.32 14.47
C ASP A 83 -2.59 10.94 13.99
N GLN A 84 -3.06 9.82 14.57
CA GLN A 84 -2.32 8.56 14.44
C GLN A 84 -3.03 7.31 13.95
N VAL A 85 -4.24 7.36 13.37
CA VAL A 85 -4.83 6.12 12.85
C VAL A 85 -5.57 6.30 11.54
N ASN A 86 -4.78 6.53 10.49
CA ASN A 86 -5.15 6.18 9.12
C ASN A 86 -4.24 5.02 8.70
N GLN A 87 -4.63 3.79 9.03
CA GLN A 87 -3.94 2.60 8.53
C GLN A 87 -4.54 2.24 7.17
N LEU A 88 -3.76 2.48 6.11
CA LEU A 88 -4.09 2.01 4.77
C LEU A 88 -3.70 0.54 4.67
N SER A 89 -4.67 -0.36 4.67
CA SER A 89 -4.42 -1.77 4.42
C SER A 89 -4.30 -2.01 2.93
N SER A 90 -3.16 -2.56 2.51
CA SER A 90 -2.91 -2.93 1.12
C SER A 90 -2.88 -4.45 0.98
N GLY A 91 -3.79 -5.01 0.18
CA GLY A 91 -3.74 -6.41 -0.23
C GLY A 91 -2.93 -6.57 -1.51
N VAL A 92 -2.09 -7.60 -1.58
CA VAL A 92 -1.34 -7.97 -2.78
C VAL A 92 -1.87 -9.30 -3.30
N TYR A 93 -2.16 -9.34 -4.59
CA TYR A 93 -2.69 -10.50 -5.29
C TYR A 93 -1.82 -10.79 -6.51
N SER A 94 -1.47 -12.05 -6.74
CA SER A 94 -0.92 -12.49 -8.01
C SER A 94 -2.07 -12.75 -8.99
N VAL A 95 -1.90 -12.35 -10.24
CA VAL A 95 -2.86 -12.55 -11.32
C VAL A 95 -2.12 -13.27 -12.44
N SER A 96 -2.51 -14.51 -12.76
CA SER A 96 -1.80 -15.29 -13.77
C SER A 96 -2.72 -16.25 -14.51
N GLY A 97 -2.30 -16.78 -15.66
CA GLY A 97 -3.09 -17.75 -16.43
C GLY A 97 -3.51 -17.20 -17.79
N SER A 98 -4.64 -17.68 -18.32
CA SER A 98 -5.14 -17.22 -19.61
C SER A 98 -5.73 -15.80 -19.51
N LEU A 99 -5.71 -15.07 -20.63
CA LEU A 99 -6.35 -13.76 -20.72
C LEU A 99 -7.88 -13.84 -20.57
N GLU A 100 -8.50 -14.95 -20.97
CA GLU A 100 -9.94 -15.17 -20.86
C GLU A 100 -10.38 -15.50 -19.42
N GLU A 101 -9.57 -16.30 -18.71
CA GLU A 101 -9.89 -16.78 -17.36
C GLU A 101 -8.63 -16.78 -16.47
N PRO A 102 -8.19 -15.58 -16.02
CA PRO A 102 -7.03 -15.48 -15.14
C PRO A 102 -7.35 -15.96 -13.73
N GLU A 103 -6.40 -16.65 -13.13
CA GLU A 103 -6.40 -17.02 -11.72
C GLU A 103 -5.87 -15.85 -10.88
N VAL A 104 -6.60 -15.51 -9.80
CA VAL A 104 -6.23 -14.46 -8.86
C VAL A 104 -6.00 -15.07 -7.49
N VAL A 105 -4.78 -14.98 -6.99
CA VAL A 105 -4.37 -15.58 -5.70
C VAL A 105 -3.96 -14.48 -4.73
N PHE A 106 -4.53 -14.50 -3.52
CA PHE A 106 -4.11 -13.59 -2.46
C PHE A 106 -2.73 -14.01 -1.93
N GLU A 107 -1.80 -13.07 -1.90
CA GLU A 107 -0.44 -13.30 -1.42
C GLU A 107 -0.28 -12.82 0.02
N ARG A 108 -0.62 -11.55 0.30
CA ARG A 108 -0.27 -10.87 1.56
C ARG A 108 -0.97 -9.52 1.75
N VAL A 109 -0.86 -9.02 2.98
CA VAL A 109 -1.29 -7.67 3.38
C VAL A 109 -0.10 -6.83 3.85
N PHE A 110 -0.09 -5.52 3.55
CA PHE A 110 0.91 -4.55 3.99
C PHE A 110 0.26 -3.24 4.45
N ASP A 111 0.92 -2.55 5.38
CA ASP A 111 0.57 -1.17 5.75
C ASP A 111 1.21 -0.17 4.76
N ALA A 112 0.39 0.59 4.04
CA ALA A 112 0.83 1.41 2.90
C ALA A 112 1.76 2.58 3.26
N LYS A 113 1.92 2.91 4.55
CA LYS A 113 2.87 3.93 5.05
C LYS A 113 4.33 3.62 4.69
N THR A 114 4.66 2.36 4.46
CA THR A 114 6.06 1.88 4.35
C THR A 114 6.76 2.33 3.05
N ARG A 115 6.04 2.78 2.01
CA ARG A 115 6.64 3.22 0.72
C ARG A 115 6.77 4.74 0.54
N MET A 116 6.22 5.57 1.43
CA MET A 116 6.36 7.04 1.33
C MET A 116 7.67 7.58 1.92
N SER A 117 8.63 6.73 2.27
CA SER A 117 10.00 7.15 2.60
C SER A 117 11.01 6.64 1.57
N PRO A 118 11.24 7.36 0.46
CA PRO A 118 12.49 7.28 -0.26
C PRO A 118 13.26 8.60 -0.07
N THR A 119 14.22 8.60 0.84
CA THR A 119 15.55 9.23 0.70
C THR A 119 16.36 8.90 1.95
N GLU A 120 17.25 7.93 1.83
CA GLU A 120 18.64 8.04 2.31
C GLU A 120 19.42 6.80 1.83
N ALA A 121 19.88 6.89 0.58
CA ALA A 121 20.98 6.08 0.08
C ALA A 121 22.04 7.05 -0.49
N GLN A 122 22.99 7.45 0.35
CA GLN A 122 24.33 7.98 0.04
C GLN A 122 25.05 8.25 1.38
N GLY A 123 26.16 7.63 1.75
CA GLY A 123 27.00 6.63 1.09
C GLY A 123 27.96 6.00 2.10
N SER A 124 28.40 4.79 1.78
CA SER A 124 29.54 4.14 2.41
C SER A 124 30.85 4.50 1.67
N SER A 125 31.95 4.29 2.37
CA SER A 125 33.36 4.16 1.95
C SER A 125 34.31 5.37 2.12
N ASP A 126 34.99 5.32 3.27
CA ASP A 126 36.45 5.26 3.46
C ASP A 126 37.34 6.49 3.27
N ALA A 127 37.93 6.93 4.40
CA ALA A 127 39.36 7.27 4.48
C ALA A 127 39.87 7.17 5.92
N GLU A 128 40.61 6.10 6.16
CA GLU A 128 41.58 5.89 7.23
C GLU A 128 42.56 7.07 7.37
N SER A 129 42.83 7.50 8.61
CA SER A 129 44.11 8.11 9.01
C SER A 129 44.26 7.99 10.52
N ALA A 130 45.03 6.98 10.94
CA ALA A 130 45.70 6.98 12.22
C ALA A 130 46.72 8.13 12.28
N SER A 131 46.87 8.79 13.44
CA SER A 131 48.17 9.09 14.08
C SER A 131 48.06 10.17 15.17
N SER A 132 48.64 9.80 16.33
CA SER A 132 49.39 10.62 17.28
C SER A 132 48.71 11.54 18.30
N VAL A 133 48.84 11.10 19.56
CA VAL A 133 49.56 11.77 20.67
C VAL A 133 49.30 13.27 20.86
N LYS A 134 48.66 13.61 21.99
CA LYS A 134 49.35 14.24 23.12
C LYS A 134 48.57 14.10 24.42
#